data_AF-A0A1Y0D1L5-F1
#
_entry.id   AF-A0A1Y0D1L5-F1
#
_cell.length_a   1.000
_cell.length_b   1.000
_cell.length_c   1.000
_cell.angle_alpha   90.00
_cell.angle_beta   90.00
_cell.angle_gamma   90.00
#
_symmetry.space_group_name_H-M   'P 1'
#
loop_
_entity.id
_entity.type
_entity.pdbx_description
1 polymer ?
#
loop_
_entity_poly.entity_id
_entity_poly.type
_entity_poly.pdbx_seq_one_letter_code
_entity_poly.pdbx_strand_id
1 'polypeptide(L)'
;MPLILAVGYWLDGRGQLVIVFIFLAAMIMALLGVLKLREPEFSFTLSAEHLHFHHKVGGWSLHWSNVQRIDQPRLTRGMELVDLPYVGIKIRDYDAFLPLMTPRLAVHILTEQRPLLSMALRYGAISRHELHDWLIEDSQFRSAGGHQYTGLTAMLGHRLGHLRDLYGYDLLIHESSLDRDAGEFASLLRTYLASSRAPQHLPQE
;
A
#
# COMPACT_ATOMS: atom_id res chain seq x y z
N MET A 1 37.59 -15.64 -19.43
CA MET A 1 38.49 -15.15 -18.35
C MET A 1 39.90 -14.79 -18.85
N PRO A 2 40.61 -15.56 -19.71
CA PRO A 2 41.96 -15.15 -20.16
C PRO A 2 41.94 -14.03 -21.22
N LEU A 3 40.89 -13.94 -22.05
CA LEU A 3 40.76 -12.90 -23.08
C LEU A 3 40.60 -11.48 -22.51
N ILE A 4 39.91 -11.35 -21.38
CA ILE A 4 39.64 -10.06 -20.72
C ILE A 4 40.92 -9.46 -20.13
N LEU A 5 41.79 -10.33 -19.59
CA LEU A 5 43.09 -9.93 -19.04
C LEU A 5 44.08 -9.51 -20.15
N ALA A 6 44.05 -10.18 -21.31
CA ALA A 6 44.89 -9.83 -22.46
C ALA A 6 44.48 -8.49 -23.10
N VAL A 7 43.17 -8.22 -23.21
CA VAL A 7 42.66 -6.92 -23.70
C VAL A 7 42.99 -5.78 -22.72
N GLY A 8 42.91 -6.05 -21.40
CA GLY A 8 43.28 -5.08 -20.37
C GLY A 8 44.77 -4.72 -20.34
N TYR A 9 45.66 -5.62 -20.77
CA TYR A 9 47.10 -5.35 -20.86
C TYR A 9 47.47 -4.53 -22.11
N TRP A 10 46.66 -4.59 -23.18
CA TRP A 10 46.93 -3.91 -24.45
C TRP A 10 46.39 -2.49 -24.52
N LEU A 11 45.39 -2.15 -23.69
CA LEU A 11 44.91 -0.78 -23.54
C LEU A 11 45.76 -0.02 -22.51
N ASP A 12 46.54 0.94 -22.99
CA ASP A 12 47.28 1.92 -22.20
C ASP A 12 46.39 2.60 -21.13
N GLY A 13 46.96 3.24 -20.10
CA GLY A 13 46.27 3.64 -18.84
C GLY A 13 44.93 4.42 -18.96
N ARG A 14 44.63 4.98 -20.14
CA ARG A 14 43.31 5.59 -20.47
C ARG A 14 42.20 4.56 -20.68
N GLY A 15 42.49 3.38 -21.21
CA GLY A 15 41.50 2.33 -21.47
C GLY A 15 41.11 1.52 -20.23
N GLN A 16 41.98 1.46 -19.22
CA GLN A 16 41.68 0.84 -17.93
C GLN A 16 40.51 1.55 -17.22
N LEU A 17 40.47 2.89 -17.26
CA LEU A 17 39.34 3.67 -16.71
C LEU A 17 38.02 3.36 -17.42
N VAL A 18 38.05 3.21 -18.75
CA VAL A 18 36.87 2.86 -19.55
C VAL A 18 36.35 1.47 -19.19
N ILE A 19 37.25 0.49 -19.03
CA ILE A 19 36.89 -0.87 -18.64
C ILE A 19 36.28 -0.90 -17.23
N VAL A 20 36.88 -0.19 -16.27
CA VAL A 20 36.34 -0.09 -14.90
C VAL A 20 34.96 0.57 -14.91
N PHE A 21 34.77 1.63 -15.71
CA PHE A 21 33.48 2.29 -15.83
C PHE A 21 32.40 1.37 -16.42
N ILE A 22 32.71 0.64 -17.50
CA ILE A 22 31.80 -0.33 -18.10
C ILE A 22 31.47 -1.45 -17.12
N PHE A 23 32.45 -1.95 -16.36
CA PHE A 23 32.22 -2.98 -15.36
C PHE A 23 31.29 -2.50 -14.24
N LEU A 24 31.51 -1.30 -13.71
CA LEU A 24 30.64 -0.71 -12.69
C LEU A 24 29.22 -0.45 -13.23
N ALA A 25 29.10 0.07 -14.45
CA ALA A 25 27.80 0.27 -15.09
C ALA A 25 27.06 -1.06 -15.31
N ALA A 26 27.77 -2.11 -15.75
CA ALA A 26 27.21 -3.45 -15.91
C ALA A 26 26.78 -4.05 -14.56
N MET A 27 27.56 -3.85 -13.50
CA MET A 27 27.21 -4.29 -12.14
C MET A 27 25.94 -3.60 -11.62
N ILE A 28 25.82 -2.28 -11.83
CA ILE A 28 24.62 -1.52 -11.47
C ILE A 28 23.42 -2.00 -12.30
N MET A 29 23.57 -2.17 -13.62
CA MET A 29 22.49 -2.67 -14.46
C MET A 29 22.05 -4.09 -14.08
N ALA A 30 22.98 -4.98 -13.76
CA ALA A 30 22.67 -6.33 -13.29
C ALA A 30 21.92 -6.30 -11.96
N LEU A 31 22.34 -5.45 -11.02
CA LEU A 31 21.65 -5.26 -9.74
C LEU A 31 20.23 -4.73 -9.94
N LEU A 32 20.05 -3.68 -10.75
CA LEU A 32 18.74 -3.12 -11.08
C LEU A 32 17.85 -4.16 -11.79
N GLY A 33 18.42 -4.96 -12.68
CA GLY A 33 17.74 -6.07 -13.34
C GLY A 33 17.22 -7.09 -12.32
N VAL A 34 18.07 -7.60 -11.44
CA VAL A 34 17.67 -8.56 -10.39
C VAL A 34 16.61 -7.99 -9.46
N LEU A 35 16.69 -6.70 -9.12
CA LEU A 35 15.67 -6.03 -8.31
C LEU A 35 14.33 -5.95 -9.04
N LYS A 36 14.33 -5.58 -10.32
CA LYS A 36 13.13 -5.50 -11.15
C LYS A 36 12.46 -6.86 -11.37
N LEU A 37 13.25 -7.93 -11.52
CA LEU A 37 12.75 -9.30 -11.61
C LEU A 37 12.12 -9.83 -10.31
N ARG A 38 12.39 -9.18 -9.16
CA ARG A 38 11.80 -9.56 -7.86
C ARG A 38 10.51 -8.81 -7.53
N GLU A 39 10.12 -7.84 -8.34
CA GLU A 39 8.84 -7.14 -8.14
C GLU A 39 7.69 -8.07 -8.53
N PRO A 40 6.63 -8.17 -7.70
CA PRO A 40 5.46 -8.96 -8.05
C PRO A 40 4.80 -8.38 -9.32
N GLU A 41 4.41 -9.24 -10.25
CA GLU A 41 3.82 -8.81 -11.53
C GLU A 41 2.49 -8.08 -11.36
N PHE A 42 1.78 -8.30 -10.25
CA PHE A 42 0.47 -7.72 -9.97
C PHE A 42 0.38 -7.19 -8.54
N SER A 43 -0.07 -5.95 -8.37
CA SER A 43 -0.34 -5.35 -7.07
C SER A 43 -1.72 -5.75 -6.53
N PHE A 44 -2.69 -6.01 -7.41
CA PHE A 44 -4.07 -6.36 -7.03
C PHE A 44 -4.62 -7.51 -7.86
N THR A 45 -5.38 -8.40 -7.21
CA THR A 45 -6.21 -9.42 -7.87
C THR A 45 -7.66 -9.22 -7.44
N LEU A 46 -8.55 -9.07 -8.41
CA LEU A 46 -9.98 -8.85 -8.20
C LEU A 46 -10.75 -10.12 -8.53
N SER A 47 -11.39 -10.70 -7.52
CA SER A 47 -12.29 -11.84 -7.66
C SER A 47 -13.74 -11.40 -7.44
N ALA A 48 -14.70 -12.28 -7.76
CA ALA A 48 -16.13 -12.04 -7.51
C ALA A 48 -16.44 -11.88 -6.00
N GLU A 49 -15.64 -12.51 -5.13
CA GLU A 49 -15.86 -12.52 -3.67
C GLU A 49 -14.84 -11.69 -2.88
N HIS A 50 -13.62 -11.56 -3.39
CA HIS A 50 -12.50 -10.99 -2.66
C HIS A 50 -11.71 -9.96 -3.47
N LEU A 51 -11.18 -8.98 -2.75
CA LEU A 51 -10.11 -8.07 -3.17
C LEU A 51 -8.80 -8.54 -2.53
N HIS A 52 -7.83 -8.90 -3.35
CA HIS A 52 -6.50 -9.25 -2.87
C HIS A 52 -5.49 -8.17 -3.22
N PHE A 53 -4.70 -7.77 -2.23
CA PHE A 53 -3.53 -6.93 -2.42
C PHE A 53 -2.26 -7.78 -2.28
N HIS A 54 -1.33 -7.61 -3.20
CA HIS A 54 -0.06 -8.32 -3.25
C HIS A 54 1.08 -7.32 -3.16
N HIS A 55 1.96 -7.51 -2.18
CA HIS A 55 3.18 -6.71 -2.04
C HIS A 55 4.36 -7.62 -1.69
N LYS A 56 5.59 -7.18 -1.96
CA LYS A 56 6.82 -7.96 -1.73
C LYS A 56 7.03 -8.39 -0.27
N VAL A 57 6.39 -7.72 0.69
CA VAL A 57 6.49 -8.04 2.12
C VAL A 57 5.32 -8.89 2.64
N GLY A 58 4.31 -9.15 1.80
CA GLY A 58 3.07 -9.83 2.16
C GLY A 58 1.87 -9.25 1.42
N GLY A 59 0.70 -9.87 1.58
CA GLY A 59 -0.55 -9.40 1.01
C GLY A 59 -1.70 -9.51 2.01
N TRP A 60 -2.77 -8.76 1.76
CA TRP A 60 -4.01 -8.88 2.52
C TRP A 60 -5.16 -9.22 1.57
N SER A 61 -6.17 -9.88 2.11
CA SER A 61 -7.39 -10.25 1.40
C SER A 61 -8.58 -9.63 2.13
N LEU A 62 -9.52 -9.06 1.38
CA LEU A 62 -10.73 -8.48 1.92
C LEU A 62 -11.93 -9.00 1.15
N HIS A 63 -12.84 -9.68 1.85
CA HIS A 63 -14.11 -10.10 1.26
C HIS A 63 -15.00 -8.86 0.99
N TRP A 64 -15.66 -8.81 -0.17
CA TRP A 64 -16.47 -7.64 -0.54
C TRP A 64 -17.61 -7.34 0.44
N SER A 65 -18.14 -8.36 1.14
CA SER A 65 -19.15 -8.15 2.20
C SER A 65 -18.61 -7.33 3.37
N ASN A 66 -17.29 -7.38 3.63
CA ASN A 66 -16.64 -6.60 4.67
C ASN A 66 -16.24 -5.20 4.18
N VAL A 67 -16.41 -4.89 2.90
CA VAL A 67 -16.22 -3.54 2.37
C VAL A 67 -17.51 -2.74 2.54
N GLN A 68 -17.43 -1.64 3.28
CA GLN A 68 -18.52 -0.69 3.44
C GLN A 68 -18.60 0.28 2.25
N ARG A 69 -17.49 0.96 1.95
CA ARG A 69 -17.40 2.00 0.91
C ARG A 69 -15.99 2.05 0.31
N ILE A 70 -15.93 2.39 -0.98
CA ILE A 70 -14.69 2.67 -1.71
C ILE A 70 -14.84 3.99 -2.46
N ASP A 71 -13.89 4.90 -2.26
CA ASP A 71 -13.85 6.16 -3.01
C ASP A 71 -12.45 6.78 -3.00
N GLN A 72 -12.26 7.81 -3.81
CA GLN A 72 -11.09 8.69 -3.71
C GLN A 72 -11.28 9.66 -2.53
N PRO A 73 -10.37 9.69 -1.54
CA PRO A 73 -10.46 10.64 -0.44
C PRO A 73 -10.14 12.05 -0.92
N ARG A 74 -10.81 13.03 -0.30
CA ARG A 74 -10.72 14.45 -0.66
C ARG A 74 -10.47 15.26 0.60
N LEU A 75 -9.56 16.22 0.52
CA LEU A 75 -9.27 17.14 1.62
C LEU A 75 -9.58 18.58 1.22
N THR A 76 -10.12 19.35 2.17
CA THR A 76 -10.33 20.78 1.99
C THR A 76 -9.05 21.54 2.28
N ARG A 77 -8.64 22.41 1.35
CA ARG A 77 -7.54 23.37 1.53
C ARG A 77 -8.09 24.78 1.38
N GLY A 78 -8.38 25.43 2.49
CA GLY A 78 -9.05 26.74 2.48
C GLY A 78 -10.47 26.63 1.92
N MET A 79 -10.68 27.09 0.68
CA MET A 79 -11.98 27.01 -0.02
C MET A 79 -12.00 25.97 -1.16
N GLU A 80 -10.89 25.31 -1.44
CA GLU A 80 -10.78 24.33 -2.53
C GLU A 80 -10.81 22.91 -1.97
N LEU A 81 -11.53 22.01 -2.65
CA LEU A 81 -11.54 20.59 -2.33
C LEU A 81 -10.57 19.87 -3.27
N VAL A 82 -9.54 19.23 -2.72
CA VAL A 82 -8.48 18.58 -3.48
C VAL A 82 -8.62 17.07 -3.38
N ASP A 83 -8.64 16.41 -4.53
CA ASP A 83 -8.64 14.95 -4.63
C ASP A 83 -7.23 14.42 -4.31
N LEU A 84 -7.15 13.44 -3.43
CA LEU A 84 -5.88 12.83 -3.07
C LEU A 84 -5.53 11.70 -4.04
N PRO A 85 -4.23 11.46 -4.32
CA PRO A 85 -3.77 10.35 -5.18
C PRO A 85 -3.82 9.02 -4.40
N TYR A 86 -4.97 8.72 -3.81
CA TYR A 86 -5.20 7.53 -3.00
C TYR A 86 -6.57 6.93 -3.30
N VAL A 87 -6.70 5.63 -3.11
CA VAL A 87 -7.99 4.94 -3.07
C VAL A 87 -8.26 4.56 -1.62
N GLY A 88 -9.36 5.09 -1.09
CA GLY A 88 -9.82 4.86 0.27
C GLY A 88 -10.78 3.68 0.33
N ILE A 89 -10.51 2.72 1.20
CA ILE A 89 -11.39 1.58 1.49
C ILE A 89 -11.83 1.66 2.94
N LYS A 90 -13.15 1.64 3.15
CA LYS A 90 -13.77 1.57 4.47
C LYS A 90 -14.24 0.13 4.75
N ILE A 91 -13.71 -0.46 5.79
CA ILE A 91 -13.91 -1.82 6.30
C ILE A 91 -15.05 -1.82 7.32
N ARG A 92 -15.95 -2.80 7.27
CA ARG A 92 -17.09 -2.88 8.19
C ARG A 92 -16.68 -3.45 9.55
N ASP A 93 -15.96 -4.55 9.52
CA ASP A 93 -15.56 -5.32 10.68
C ASP A 93 -14.04 -5.57 10.66
N TYR A 94 -13.37 -5.06 11.69
CA TYR A 94 -11.93 -5.25 11.87
C TYR A 94 -11.61 -6.66 12.32
N ASP A 95 -12.55 -7.38 12.95
CA ASP A 95 -12.33 -8.73 13.45
C ASP A 95 -12.23 -9.77 12.33
N ALA A 96 -12.84 -9.49 11.18
CA ALA A 96 -12.66 -10.27 9.96
C ALA A 96 -11.37 -9.92 9.18
N PHE A 97 -10.65 -8.83 9.53
CA PHE A 97 -9.52 -8.32 8.75
C PHE A 97 -8.19 -8.37 9.50
N LEU A 98 -8.14 -7.85 10.73
CA LEU A 98 -6.92 -7.76 11.54
C LEU A 98 -6.25 -9.12 11.79
N PRO A 99 -6.98 -10.24 12.05
CA PRO A 99 -6.35 -11.54 12.24
C PRO A 99 -5.65 -12.11 10.99
N LEU A 100 -6.02 -11.64 9.80
CA LEU A 100 -5.44 -12.09 8.53
C LEU A 100 -4.09 -11.41 8.24
N MET A 101 -3.74 -10.37 8.99
CA MET A 101 -2.53 -9.60 8.77
C MET A 101 -1.29 -10.31 9.30
N THR A 102 -0.29 -10.47 8.43
CA THR A 102 1.04 -10.90 8.89
C THR A 102 1.73 -9.74 9.62
N PRO A 103 2.56 -10.01 10.66
CA PRO A 103 3.25 -8.95 11.38
C PRO A 103 4.11 -8.06 10.47
N ARG A 104 4.80 -8.65 9.48
CA ARG A 104 5.63 -7.87 8.55
C ARG A 104 4.81 -6.90 7.71
N LEU A 105 3.64 -7.33 7.25
CA LEU A 105 2.72 -6.48 6.49
C LEU A 105 2.14 -5.38 7.37
N ALA A 106 1.79 -5.68 8.63
CA ALA A 106 1.31 -4.66 9.56
C ALA A 106 2.37 -3.55 9.79
N VAL A 107 3.64 -3.90 10.05
CA VAL A 107 4.72 -2.89 10.16
C VAL A 107 4.82 -2.06 8.89
N HIS A 108 4.75 -2.74 7.74
CA HIS A 108 4.85 -2.08 6.45
C HIS A 108 3.73 -1.05 6.25
N ILE A 109 2.48 -1.43 6.48
CA ILE A 109 1.31 -0.55 6.36
C ILE A 109 1.44 0.64 7.33
N LEU A 110 1.81 0.40 8.59
CA LEU A 110 2.02 1.48 9.57
C LEU A 110 3.06 2.49 9.11
N THR A 111 4.13 2.01 8.46
CA THR A 111 5.21 2.86 7.95
C THR A 111 4.79 3.60 6.68
N GLU A 112 4.13 2.91 5.75
CA GLU A 112 3.66 3.44 4.47
C GLU A 112 2.60 4.54 4.67
N GLN A 113 1.76 4.41 5.70
CA GLN A 113 0.68 5.35 5.98
C GLN A 113 1.11 6.55 6.85
N ARG A 114 2.32 6.56 7.42
CA ARG A 114 2.81 7.68 8.24
C ARG A 114 2.81 9.05 7.52
N PRO A 115 3.17 9.15 6.22
CA PRO A 115 3.07 10.40 5.48
C PRO A 115 1.64 10.96 5.38
N LEU A 116 0.61 10.11 5.45
CA LEU A 116 -0.79 10.56 5.47
C LEU A 116 -1.04 11.43 6.70
N LEU A 117 -0.61 11.01 7.89
CA LEU A 117 -0.80 11.82 9.10
C LEU A 117 -0.11 13.19 9.01
N SER A 118 1.06 13.22 8.38
CA SER A 118 1.79 14.47 8.13
C SER A 118 1.04 15.35 7.12
N MET A 119 0.40 14.74 6.12
CA MET A 119 -0.47 15.42 5.18
C MET A 119 -1.69 16.00 5.90
N ALA A 120 -2.39 15.23 6.73
CA ALA A 120 -3.52 15.71 7.52
C ALA A 120 -3.17 16.95 8.36
N LEU A 121 -1.99 16.96 9.00
CA LEU A 121 -1.48 18.15 9.70
C LEU A 121 -1.30 19.35 8.76
N ARG A 122 -0.76 19.16 7.56
CA ARG A 122 -0.57 20.24 6.56
C ARG A 122 -1.88 20.83 6.06
N TYR A 123 -2.94 20.03 6.00
CA TYR A 123 -4.29 20.48 5.63
C TYR A 123 -5.10 20.98 6.84
N GLY A 124 -4.52 20.99 8.05
CA GLY A 124 -5.17 21.48 9.26
C GLY A 124 -6.26 20.56 9.81
N ALA A 125 -6.29 19.29 9.39
CA ALA A 125 -7.27 18.31 9.86
C ALA A 125 -6.98 17.82 11.28
N ILE A 126 -5.73 17.94 11.74
CA ILE A 126 -5.30 17.62 13.11
C ILE A 126 -4.29 18.62 13.62
N SER A 127 -4.20 18.74 14.95
CA SER A 127 -3.14 19.49 15.61
C SER A 127 -1.82 18.71 15.65
N ARG A 128 -0.72 19.42 15.88
CA ARG A 128 0.61 18.80 16.06
C ARG A 128 0.67 17.90 17.30
N HIS A 129 -0.10 18.22 18.34
CA HIS A 129 -0.13 17.45 19.58
C HIS A 129 -0.82 16.09 19.34
N GLU A 130 -2.01 16.11 18.73
CA GLU A 130 -2.74 14.89 18.36
C GLU A 130 -1.91 14.00 17.42
N LEU A 131 -1.21 14.60 16.45
CA LEU A 131 -0.30 13.84 15.59
C LEU A 131 0.78 13.10 16.39
N HIS A 132 1.37 13.75 17.39
CA HIS A 132 2.41 13.14 18.22
C HIS A 132 1.86 11.94 19.00
N ASP A 133 0.69 12.11 19.61
CA ASP A 133 0.03 11.05 20.37
C ASP A 133 -0.34 9.88 19.45
N TRP A 134 -0.86 10.16 18.26
CA TRP A 134 -1.25 9.13 17.28
C TRP A 134 -0.07 8.43 16.61
N LEU A 135 1.14 8.97 16.68
CA LEU A 135 2.37 8.28 16.26
C LEU A 135 2.86 7.29 17.32
N ILE A 136 2.46 7.50 18.59
CA ILE A 136 2.72 6.58 19.70
C ILE A 136 1.49 5.68 19.84
N GLU A 137 1.41 4.68 18.97
CA GLU A 137 0.26 3.76 18.98
C GLU A 137 0.27 2.87 20.22
N ASP A 138 -0.88 2.76 20.88
CA ASP A 138 -1.06 1.84 22.01
C ASP A 138 -0.93 0.39 21.53
N SER A 139 -0.26 -0.41 22.34
CA SER A 139 -0.12 -1.85 22.15
C SER A 139 -1.40 -2.64 22.48
N GLN A 140 -2.48 -1.98 22.92
CA GLN A 140 -3.78 -2.58 23.20
C GLN A 140 -4.86 -1.89 22.38
N PHE A 141 -5.69 -2.67 21.70
CA PHE A 141 -6.80 -2.18 20.89
C PHE A 141 -8.01 -3.07 21.11
N ARG A 142 -9.19 -2.47 21.23
CA ARG A 142 -10.46 -3.20 21.34
C ARG A 142 -11.33 -2.87 20.13
N SER A 143 -11.71 -3.89 19.37
CA SER A 143 -12.63 -3.72 18.25
C SER A 143 -14.05 -3.36 18.73
N ALA A 144 -14.89 -2.90 17.80
CA ALA A 144 -16.31 -2.68 18.07
C ALA A 144 -17.05 -3.99 18.47
N GLY A 145 -16.59 -5.15 17.99
CA GLY A 145 -17.08 -6.47 18.40
C GLY A 145 -16.64 -6.89 19.80
N GLY A 146 -15.76 -6.10 20.44
CA GLY A 146 -15.28 -6.33 21.79
C GLY A 146 -14.03 -7.20 21.88
N HIS A 147 -13.50 -7.68 20.75
CA HIS A 147 -12.25 -8.43 20.69
C HIS A 147 -11.06 -7.56 21.08
N GLN A 148 -10.13 -8.13 21.84
CA GLN A 148 -8.90 -7.46 22.24
C GLN A 148 -7.74 -7.91 21.37
N TYR A 149 -7.04 -6.95 20.80
CA TYR A 149 -5.81 -7.13 20.06
C TYR A 149 -4.65 -6.59 20.88
N THR A 150 -3.48 -7.19 20.69
CA THR A 150 -2.24 -6.74 21.32
C THR A 150 -1.11 -6.57 20.32
N GLY A 151 -0.09 -5.82 20.72
CA GLY A 151 1.13 -5.60 19.96
C GLY A 151 0.85 -4.92 18.62
N LEU A 152 1.45 -5.45 17.56
CA LEU A 152 1.44 -4.79 16.26
C LEU A 152 0.05 -4.77 15.58
N THR A 153 -0.75 -5.80 15.80
CA THR A 153 -2.13 -5.85 15.27
C THR A 153 -3.01 -4.81 15.97
N ALA A 154 -2.76 -4.55 17.27
CA ALA A 154 -3.45 -3.48 18.00
C ALA A 154 -3.07 -2.09 17.49
N MET A 155 -1.76 -1.88 17.34
CA MET A 155 -1.17 -0.69 16.73
C MET A 155 -1.80 -0.39 15.35
N LEU A 156 -1.89 -1.41 14.49
CA LEU A 156 -2.58 -1.30 13.20
C LEU A 156 -4.06 -0.96 13.37
N GLY A 157 -4.78 -1.60 14.29
CA GLY A 157 -6.19 -1.29 14.56
C GLY A 157 -6.42 0.19 14.91
N HIS A 158 -5.59 0.75 15.79
CA HIS A 158 -5.58 2.18 16.10
C HIS A 158 -5.26 3.03 14.87
N ARG A 159 -4.23 2.66 14.10
CA ARG A 159 -3.86 3.39 12.88
C ARG A 159 -5.03 3.47 11.89
N LEU A 160 -5.70 2.36 11.63
CA LEU A 160 -6.86 2.31 10.74
C LEU A 160 -8.00 3.19 11.27
N GLY A 161 -8.25 3.17 12.59
CA GLY A 161 -9.21 4.07 13.25
C GLY A 161 -8.86 5.55 13.05
N HIS A 162 -7.61 5.94 13.31
CA HIS A 162 -7.15 7.31 13.09
C HIS A 162 -7.31 7.75 11.63
N LEU A 163 -6.98 6.89 10.67
CA LEU A 163 -7.18 7.21 9.25
C LEU A 163 -8.65 7.35 8.89
N ARG A 164 -9.53 6.54 9.50
CA ARG A 164 -10.98 6.70 9.35
C ARG A 164 -11.44 8.05 9.83
N ASP A 165 -10.94 8.52 10.96
CA ASP A 165 -11.34 9.80 11.54
C ASP A 165 -10.85 10.97 10.66
N LEU A 166 -9.66 10.86 10.06
CA LEU A 166 -9.08 11.89 9.20
C LEU A 166 -9.69 11.95 7.79
N TYR A 167 -9.82 10.78 7.16
CA TYR A 167 -10.08 10.66 5.73
C TYR A 167 -11.43 10.01 5.43
N GLY A 168 -12.06 9.38 6.43
CA GLY A 168 -13.27 8.59 6.27
C GLY A 168 -13.03 7.15 5.77
N TYR A 169 -11.78 6.69 5.73
CA TYR A 169 -11.36 5.38 5.22
C TYR A 169 -10.26 4.76 6.07
N ASP A 170 -10.18 3.44 6.08
CA ASP A 170 -9.23 2.70 6.93
C ASP A 170 -7.94 2.38 6.20
N LEU A 171 -8.08 1.88 4.96
CA LEU A 171 -6.95 1.63 4.08
C LEU A 171 -6.92 2.71 3.01
N LEU A 172 -5.76 3.36 2.89
CA LEU A 172 -5.48 4.29 1.81
C LEU A 172 -4.34 3.70 0.97
N ILE A 173 -4.63 3.42 -0.29
CA ILE A 173 -3.69 2.84 -1.25
C ILE A 173 -3.24 3.96 -2.18
N HIS A 174 -1.94 4.22 -2.26
CA HIS A 174 -1.42 5.28 -3.13
C HIS A 174 -1.52 4.90 -4.61
N GLU A 175 -1.74 5.90 -5.47
CA GLU A 175 -1.86 5.74 -6.92
C GLU A 175 -0.63 5.06 -7.56
N SER A 176 0.57 5.24 -6.99
CA SER A 176 1.79 4.56 -7.49
C SER A 176 1.73 3.04 -7.42
N SER A 177 0.82 2.47 -6.63
CA SER A 177 0.64 1.03 -6.49
C SER A 177 -0.46 0.50 -7.43
N LEU A 178 -1.08 1.37 -8.23
CA LEU A 178 -2.20 1.09 -9.12
C LEU A 178 -1.74 1.03 -10.58
N ASP A 179 -2.55 0.41 -11.43
CA ASP A 179 -2.34 0.35 -12.88
C ASP A 179 -2.95 1.54 -13.64
N ARG A 180 -3.65 2.43 -12.92
CA ARG A 180 -4.44 3.56 -13.44
C ARG A 180 -4.62 4.65 -12.39
N ASP A 181 -5.25 5.76 -12.76
CA ASP A 181 -5.59 6.85 -11.85
C ASP A 181 -6.46 6.38 -10.66
N ALA A 182 -6.29 7.00 -9.50
CA ALA A 182 -6.97 6.63 -8.27
C ALA A 182 -8.51 6.68 -8.41
N GLY A 183 -9.06 7.66 -9.11
CA GLY A 183 -10.51 7.80 -9.33
C GLY A 183 -11.06 6.70 -10.25
N GLU A 184 -10.32 6.35 -11.30
CA GLU A 184 -10.67 5.24 -12.20
C GLU A 184 -10.61 3.89 -11.48
N PHE A 185 -9.57 3.66 -10.67
CA PHE A 185 -9.44 2.43 -9.89
C PHE A 185 -10.53 2.32 -8.82
N ALA A 186 -10.84 3.42 -8.12
CA ALA A 186 -11.95 3.45 -7.17
C ALA A 186 -13.29 3.12 -7.85
N SER A 187 -13.50 3.62 -9.08
CA SER A 187 -14.69 3.29 -9.88
C SER A 187 -14.76 1.81 -10.25
N LEU A 188 -13.63 1.21 -10.66
CA LEU A 188 -13.54 -0.23 -10.91
C LEU A 188 -13.93 -1.04 -9.68
N LEU A 189 -13.33 -0.73 -8.52
CA LEU A 189 -13.61 -1.46 -7.28
C LEU A 189 -15.07 -1.31 -6.84
N ARG A 190 -15.69 -0.14 -7.06
CA ARG A 190 -17.12 0.06 -6.80
C ARG A 190 -18.00 -0.84 -7.67
N THR A 191 -17.64 -1.05 -8.93
CA THR A 191 -18.36 -1.97 -9.81
C THR A 191 -18.30 -3.40 -9.27
N TYR A 192 -17.13 -3.88 -8.86
CA TYR A 192 -16.99 -5.20 -8.23
C TYR A 192 -17.80 -5.30 -6.93
N LEU A 193 -17.75 -4.28 -6.08
CA LEU A 193 -18.53 -4.22 -4.84
C LEU A 193 -20.04 -4.20 -5.08
N ALA A 194 -20.51 -3.55 -6.15
CA ALA A 194 -21.91 -3.56 -6.54
C ALA A 194 -22.33 -4.94 -7.05
N SER A 195 -21.52 -5.54 -7.91
CA SER A 195 -21.74 -6.88 -8.45
C SER A 195 -21.76 -7.96 -7.37
N SER A 196 -20.90 -7.86 -6.35
CA SER A 196 -20.87 -8.81 -5.23
C SER A 196 -22.09 -8.70 -4.31
N ARG A 197 -22.83 -7.58 -4.38
CA ARG A 197 -24.05 -7.33 -3.59
C ARG A 197 -25.32 -7.66 -4.38
N ALA A 198 -25.23 -7.73 -5.71
CA ALA A 198 -26.32 -8.19 -6.53
C ALA A 198 -26.57 -9.69 -6.23
N PRO A 199 -27.83 -10.12 -6.06
CA PRO A 199 -28.12 -11.54 -5.91
C PRO A 199 -27.63 -12.27 -7.17
N GLN A 200 -26.72 -13.22 -6.99
CA GLN A 200 -26.31 -14.13 -8.05
C GLN A 200 -27.56 -14.88 -8.54
N HIS A 201 -28.13 -14.47 -9.67
CA HIS A 201 -28.98 -15.38 -10.42
C HIS A 201 -28.08 -16.50 -10.94
N LEU A 202 -28.14 -17.65 -10.28
CA LEU A 202 -27.66 -18.92 -10.81
C LEU A 202 -28.22 -19.07 -12.24
N PRO A 203 -27.39 -19.26 -13.28
CA PRO A 203 -27.84 -20.07 -14.39
C PRO A 203 -28.04 -21.49 -13.85
N GLN A 204 -29.29 -21.91 -13.75
CA GLN A 204 -29.60 -23.33 -13.81
C GLN A 204 -29.39 -23.74 -15.27
N GLU A 205 -28.42 -24.62 -15.51
CA GLU A 205 -28.47 -25.67 -16.53
C GLU A 205 -27.33 -26.68 -16.31
#